data_AF-A0A7X7SGH0-F1
#
_entry.id   AF-A0A7X7SGH0-F1
#
_cell.length_a   1.000
_cell.length_b   1.000
_cell.length_c   1.000
_cell.angle_alpha   90.00
_cell.angle_beta   90.00
_cell.angle_gamma   90.00
#
_symmetry.space_group_name_H-M   'P 1'
#
loop_
_entity.id
_entity.type
_entity.pdbx_description
1 polymer ?
#
loop_
_entity_poly.entity_id
_entity_poly.type
_entity_poly.pdbx_seq_one_letter_code
_entity_poly.pdbx_strand_id
1 'polypeptide(L)'
;MALRVTHFPLRQLDQHTTVRQFLLPEMQHPDWPSSHKMHFVYRFYDAGMSPLYIGLSHGGATRWEQHRKSAEWWPLAEYVAVSFYASYSDIRTAEKAAIRHEQPRFNRMHRRGPANALLPLHGPAEEAAARLFRDADAEFIRELAHLLTQPERFPQPEPPPPAR
;
A
#
# COMPACT_ATOMS: atom_id res chain seq x y z
N MET A 1 16.29 -20.23 16.13
CA MET A 1 15.07 -19.72 16.79
C MET A 1 14.30 -18.91 15.77
N ALA A 2 13.00 -19.19 15.57
CA ALA A 2 12.17 -18.38 14.67
C ALA A 2 12.01 -16.98 15.28
N LEU A 3 12.48 -15.94 14.58
CA LEU A 3 12.29 -14.56 15.00
C LEU A 3 10.78 -14.29 15.10
N ARG A 4 10.30 -13.98 16.31
CA ARG A 4 8.90 -13.58 16.53
C ARG A 4 8.71 -12.18 15.96
N VAL A 5 7.53 -11.94 15.37
CA VAL A 5 7.11 -10.59 15.02
C VAL A 5 7.06 -9.76 16.30
N THR A 6 7.72 -8.61 16.31
CA THR A 6 7.64 -7.67 17.44
C THR A 6 6.89 -6.43 17.00
N HIS A 7 5.82 -6.16 17.73
CA HIS A 7 4.99 -4.98 17.58
C HIS A 7 5.41 -3.96 18.63
N PHE A 8 5.89 -2.81 18.17
CA PHE A 8 6.17 -1.70 19.06
C PHE A 8 4.90 -0.87 19.24
N PRO A 9 4.65 -0.37 20.46
CA PRO A 9 3.46 0.42 20.73
C PRO A 9 3.43 1.68 19.87
N LEU A 10 2.22 2.21 19.67
CA LEU A 10 2.02 3.52 19.08
C LEU A 10 2.79 4.58 19.88
N ARG A 11 3.49 5.47 19.19
CA ARG A 11 4.22 6.59 19.79
C ARG A 11 3.89 7.87 19.06
N GLN A 12 3.94 8.99 19.77
CA GLN A 12 3.86 10.31 19.13
C GLN A 12 5.08 10.48 18.22
N LEU A 13 4.83 10.93 17.00
CA LEU A 13 5.85 11.21 16.01
C LEU A 13 6.48 12.57 16.33
N ASP A 14 7.73 12.56 16.76
CA ASP A 14 8.55 13.77 16.78
C ASP A 14 9.02 14.07 15.35
N GLN A 15 8.41 15.07 14.72
CA GLN A 15 8.73 15.49 13.36
C GLN A 15 10.12 16.13 13.23
N HIS A 16 10.72 16.59 14.33
CA HIS A 16 12.02 17.25 14.36
C HIS A 16 13.19 16.28 14.57
N THR A 17 12.93 15.12 15.18
CA THR A 17 13.94 14.07 15.37
C THR A 17 14.28 13.37 14.05
N THR A 18 15.53 12.94 13.86
CA THR A 18 15.88 12.14 12.66
C THR A 18 15.23 10.76 12.73
N VAL A 19 14.79 10.21 11.60
CA VAL A 19 14.16 8.87 11.56
C VAL A 19 15.05 7.81 12.22
N ARG A 20 16.37 7.89 11.99
CA ARG A 20 17.33 6.96 12.59
C ARG A 20 17.27 7.02 14.12
N GLN A 21 17.26 8.23 14.69
CA GLN A 21 17.14 8.42 16.15
C GLN A 21 15.79 7.93 16.67
N PHE A 22 14.70 8.19 15.94
CA PHE A 22 13.36 7.74 16.32
C PHE A 22 13.24 6.20 16.42
N LEU A 23 13.91 5.50 15.50
CA LEU A 23 13.94 4.03 15.42
C LEU A 23 15.05 3.40 16.28
N LEU A 24 15.90 4.17 16.96
CA LEU A 24 17.02 3.61 17.76
C LEU A 24 16.59 2.49 18.72
N PRO A 25 15.49 2.63 19.49
CA PRO A 25 15.04 1.56 20.38
C PRO A 25 14.76 0.25 19.65
N GLU A 26 14.12 0.31 18.48
CA GLU A 26 13.85 -0.86 17.65
C GLU A 26 15.10 -1.40 16.97
N MET A 27 16.01 -0.51 16.57
CA MET A 27 17.26 -0.88 15.91
C MET A 27 18.23 -1.60 16.86
N GLN A 28 18.13 -1.34 18.17
CA GLN A 28 19.00 -1.91 19.20
C GLN A 28 18.32 -3.05 19.99
N HIS A 29 17.17 -3.54 19.53
CA HIS A 29 16.44 -4.57 20.24
C HIS A 29 17.26 -5.87 20.35
N PRO A 30 17.39 -6.49 21.53
CA PRO A 30 18.35 -7.57 21.80
C PRO A 30 18.14 -8.83 20.95
N ASP A 31 16.92 -9.13 20.52
CA ASP A 31 16.68 -10.31 19.66
C ASP A 31 16.98 -10.06 18.17
N TRP A 32 17.44 -8.85 17.80
CA TRP A 32 17.69 -8.48 16.41
C TRP A 32 19.15 -8.80 16.12
N PRO A 33 19.44 -9.63 15.10
CA PRO A 33 20.83 -9.92 14.77
C PRO A 33 21.55 -8.62 14.42
N SER A 34 22.72 -8.41 15.03
CA SER A 34 23.55 -7.19 14.90
C SER A 34 24.01 -6.91 13.47
N SER A 35 23.77 -7.86 12.57
CA SER A 35 24.05 -7.78 11.15
C SER A 35 22.76 -8.06 10.37
N HIS A 36 22.46 -7.19 9.41
CA HIS A 36 21.53 -7.34 8.28
C HIS A 36 20.15 -6.67 8.37
N LYS A 37 19.83 -6.05 7.23
CA LYS A 37 18.60 -5.40 6.78
C LYS A 37 17.38 -5.64 7.67
N MET A 38 17.01 -4.59 8.39
CA MET A 38 15.76 -4.56 9.15
C MET A 38 14.55 -4.62 8.22
N HIS A 39 13.64 -5.56 8.47
CA HIS A 39 12.36 -5.71 7.78
C HIS A 39 11.25 -5.22 8.70
N PHE A 40 10.62 -4.09 8.36
CA PHE A 40 9.54 -3.55 9.19
C PHE A 40 8.42 -2.93 8.36
N VAL A 41 7.22 -2.98 8.94
CA VAL A 41 6.03 -2.25 8.51
C VAL A 41 5.79 -1.11 9.48
N TYR A 42 5.47 0.06 8.96
CA TYR A 42 5.16 1.25 9.72
C TYR A 42 3.79 1.79 9.34
N ARG A 43 3.11 2.37 10.33
CA ARG A 43 1.76 2.92 10.20
C ARG A 43 1.74 4.32 10.79
N PHE A 44 1.31 5.29 10.00
CA PHE A 44 1.16 6.68 10.39
C PHE A 44 -0.32 7.02 10.56
N TYR A 45 -0.62 7.76 11.63
CA TYR A 45 -1.96 8.20 11.99
C TYR A 45 -1.99 9.71 12.20
N ASP A 46 -3.14 10.33 11.97
CA ASP A 46 -3.38 11.72 12.36
C ASP A 46 -3.72 11.87 13.84
N ALA A 47 -3.96 13.11 14.27
CA ALA A 47 -4.42 13.48 15.61
C ALA A 47 -5.66 12.70 16.09
N GLY A 48 -6.54 12.37 15.14
CA GLY A 48 -7.80 11.66 15.38
C GLY A 48 -7.66 10.14 15.32
N MET A 49 -6.43 9.61 15.30
CA MET A 49 -6.15 8.18 15.19
C MET A 49 -6.63 7.54 13.88
N SER A 50 -6.86 8.33 12.84
CA SER A 50 -7.23 7.82 11.52
C SER A 50 -5.97 7.43 10.73
N PRO A 51 -5.96 6.27 10.05
CA PRO A 51 -4.79 5.80 9.33
C PRO A 51 -4.52 6.66 8.09
N LEU A 52 -3.33 7.26 8.03
CA LEU A 52 -2.90 8.11 6.92
C LEU A 52 -2.14 7.31 5.88
N TYR A 53 -1.13 6.58 6.32
CA TYR A 53 -0.23 5.85 5.43
C TYR A 53 0.37 4.62 6.12
N ILE A 54 0.46 3.53 5.39
CA ILE A 54 1.11 2.29 5.81
C ILE A 54 2.14 1.92 4.75
N GLY A 55 3.36 1.64 5.19
CA GLY A 55 4.44 1.23 4.28
C GLY A 55 5.39 0.23 4.91
N LEU A 56 6.20 -0.39 4.08
CA LEU A 56 7.31 -1.25 4.51
C LEU A 56 8.69 -0.68 4.18
N SER A 57 9.70 -1.13 4.90
CA SER A 57 11.11 -0.90 4.57
C SER A 57 11.93 -2.18 4.78
N HIS A 58 12.96 -2.35 3.94
CA HIS A 58 13.99 -3.37 4.10
C HIS A 58 15.37 -2.72 3.93
N GLY A 59 16.04 -2.38 5.04
CA GLY A 59 17.36 -1.74 4.98
C GLY A 59 17.42 -0.28 5.46
N GLY A 60 16.49 0.14 6.32
CA GLY A 60 16.69 1.28 7.20
C GLY A 60 15.76 2.48 6.98
N ALA A 61 16.20 3.63 7.50
CA ALA A 61 15.45 4.87 7.69
C ALA A 61 15.25 5.72 6.42
N THR A 62 15.95 5.41 5.31
CA THR A 62 15.99 6.25 4.11
C THR A 62 14.62 6.51 3.49
N ARG A 63 13.72 5.52 3.51
CA ARG A 63 12.38 5.65 2.94
C ARG A 63 11.50 6.65 3.69
N TRP A 64 11.60 6.71 5.02
CA TRP A 64 10.88 7.71 5.80
C TRP A 64 11.43 9.11 5.55
N GLU A 65 12.75 9.26 5.41
CA GLU A 65 13.34 10.57 5.10
C GLU A 65 12.90 11.08 3.72
N GLN A 66 12.71 10.18 2.75
CA GLN A 66 12.10 10.54 1.48
C GLN A 66 10.64 11.00 1.67
N HIS A 67 9.85 10.27 2.45
CA HIS A 67 8.47 10.66 2.74
C HIS A 67 8.38 12.01 3.45
N ARG A 68 9.26 12.28 4.42
CA ARG A 68 9.36 13.58 5.11
C ARG A 68 9.47 14.76 4.16
N LYS A 69 10.15 14.58 3.02
CA LYS A 69 10.42 15.65 2.06
C LYS A 69 9.32 15.86 1.03
N SER A 70 8.54 14.82 0.69
CA SER A 70 7.67 14.85 -0.49
C SER A 70 6.26 14.32 -0.28
N ALA A 71 5.98 13.64 0.84
CA ALA A 71 4.68 13.04 1.05
C ALA A 71 3.68 14.06 1.60
N GLU A 72 2.57 14.26 0.89
CA GLU A 72 1.47 15.13 1.30
C GLU A 72 0.87 14.76 2.67
N TRP A 73 0.97 13.49 3.06
CA TRP A 73 0.48 13.00 4.35
C TRP A 73 1.43 13.25 5.52
N TRP A 74 2.71 13.51 5.26
CA TRP A 74 3.72 13.61 6.33
C TRP A 74 3.41 14.72 7.34
N PRO A 75 3.04 15.96 6.93
CA PRO A 75 2.70 17.01 7.88
C PRO A 75 1.48 16.70 8.75
N LEU A 76 0.61 15.79 8.31
CA LEU A 76 -0.60 15.39 9.02
C LEU A 76 -0.34 14.27 10.05
N ALA A 77 0.82 13.62 9.98
CA ALA A 77 1.13 12.49 10.84
C ALA A 77 1.52 12.95 12.26
N GLU A 78 0.80 12.44 13.24
CA GLU A 78 1.00 12.73 14.66
C GLU A 78 1.43 11.50 15.46
N TYR A 79 1.02 10.31 15.02
CA TYR A 79 1.40 9.06 15.66
C TYR A 79 1.98 8.06 14.66
N VAL A 80 2.85 7.20 15.17
CA VAL A 80 3.44 6.12 14.39
C VAL A 80 3.54 4.83 15.20
N ALA A 81 3.23 3.71 14.55
CA ALA A 81 3.45 2.36 15.06
C ALA A 81 4.36 1.59 14.11
N VAL A 82 5.25 0.76 14.66
CA VAL A 82 6.22 -0.02 13.87
C VAL A 82 6.17 -1.49 14.27
N SER A 83 6.24 -2.38 13.28
CA SER A 83 6.24 -3.83 13.48
C SER A 83 7.39 -4.44 12.70
N PHE A 84 8.22 -5.24 13.36
CA PHE A 84 9.39 -5.88 12.77
C PHE A 84 9.14 -7.36 12.49
N TYR A 85 9.74 -7.84 11.41
CA TYR A 85 9.51 -9.19 10.88
C TYR A 85 10.83 -9.87 10.54
N ALA A 86 10.80 -11.20 10.48
CA ALA A 86 11.96 -12.03 10.22
C ALA A 86 12.45 -11.94 8.76
N SER A 87 11.54 -11.70 7.81
CA SER A 87 11.85 -11.81 6.39
C SER A 87 11.18 -10.73 5.53
N TYR A 88 11.71 -10.56 4.33
CA TYR A 88 11.14 -9.68 3.30
C TYR A 88 9.75 -10.15 2.82
N SER A 89 9.51 -11.45 2.71
CA SER A 89 8.19 -11.99 2.32
C SER A 89 7.12 -11.68 3.36
N ASP A 90 7.49 -11.70 4.64
CA ASP A 90 6.56 -11.44 5.74
C ASP A 90 6.11 -9.97 5.75
N ILE A 91 7.03 -9.01 5.58
CA ILE A 91 6.66 -7.59 5.54
C ILE A 91 5.76 -7.25 4.35
N ARG A 92 5.97 -7.89 3.20
CA ARG A 92 5.10 -7.67 2.02
C ARG A 92 3.69 -8.19 2.27
N THR A 93 3.58 -9.35 2.90
CA THR A 93 2.29 -9.95 3.26
C THR A 93 1.59 -9.09 4.31
N ALA A 94 2.33 -8.65 5.33
CA ALA A 94 1.81 -7.82 6.41
C ALA A 94 1.38 -6.42 5.96
N GLU A 95 2.18 -5.73 5.15
CA GLU A 95 1.83 -4.41 4.59
C GLU A 95 0.55 -4.50 3.78
N LYS A 96 0.45 -5.50 2.89
CA LYS A 96 -0.73 -5.72 2.06
C LYS A 96 -1.98 -6.01 2.89
N ALA A 97 -1.86 -6.82 3.94
CA ALA A 97 -2.96 -7.10 4.85
C ALA A 97 -3.41 -5.85 5.60
N ALA A 98 -2.45 -5.06 6.13
CA ALA A 98 -2.71 -3.84 6.86
C ALA A 98 -3.38 -2.77 5.98
N ILE A 99 -2.88 -2.51 4.78
CA ILE A 99 -3.49 -1.53 3.85
C ILE A 99 -4.93 -1.93 3.49
N ARG A 100 -5.20 -3.23 3.29
CA ARG A 100 -6.54 -3.71 2.97
C ARG A 100 -7.52 -3.57 4.13
N HIS A 101 -7.06 -3.84 5.34
CA HIS A 101 -7.90 -3.80 6.54
C HIS A 101 -8.14 -2.36 7.02
N GLU A 102 -7.07 -1.57 7.10
CA GLU A 102 -7.08 -0.23 7.70
C GLU A 102 -7.44 0.87 6.69
N GLN A 103 -7.37 0.58 5.39
CA GLN A 103 -7.70 1.52 4.29
C GLN A 103 -7.09 2.94 4.46
N PRO A 104 -5.77 3.06 4.70
CA PRO A 104 -5.11 4.33 5.02
C PRO A 104 -5.28 5.38 3.92
N ARG A 105 -5.67 6.61 4.29
CA ARG A 105 -6.14 7.70 3.41
C ARG A 105 -5.28 7.92 2.16
N PHE A 106 -3.96 7.79 2.27
CA PHE A 106 -3.01 8.14 1.22
C PHE A 106 -2.34 6.95 0.52
N ASN A 107 -2.58 5.70 0.93
CA ASN A 107 -2.12 4.55 0.14
C ASN A 107 -2.98 4.40 -1.11
N ARG A 108 -2.41 4.61 -2.29
CA ARG A 108 -3.09 4.37 -3.57
C ARG A 108 -2.96 2.93 -4.04
N MET A 109 -1.78 2.33 -3.85
CA MET A 109 -1.52 0.93 -4.15
C MET A 109 -2.17 0.02 -3.09
N HIS A 110 -2.67 -1.14 -3.52
CA HIS A 110 -3.34 -2.16 -2.69
C HIS A 110 -4.71 -1.78 -2.10
N ARG A 111 -5.23 -0.58 -2.39
CA ARG A 111 -6.66 -0.28 -2.26
C ARG A 111 -7.43 -0.98 -3.39
N ARG A 112 -8.51 -1.66 -3.01
CA ARG A 112 -9.50 -2.18 -3.97
C ARG A 112 -10.33 -1.00 -4.50
N GLY A 113 -10.64 -1.02 -5.80
CA GLY A 113 -11.46 0.01 -6.45
C GLY A 113 -11.26 0.05 -7.98
N PRO A 114 -12.24 0.61 -8.71
CA PRO A 114 -12.29 0.54 -10.18
C PRO A 114 -11.11 1.23 -10.87
N ALA A 115 -10.56 2.29 -10.27
CA ALA A 115 -9.40 3.01 -10.79
C ALA A 115 -8.07 2.19 -10.78
N ASN A 116 -8.06 1.02 -10.13
CA ASN A 116 -6.85 0.20 -9.95
C ASN A 116 -6.95 -1.18 -10.62
N ALA A 117 -8.04 -1.49 -11.34
CA ALA A 117 -8.18 -2.75 -12.05
C ALA A 117 -7.29 -2.76 -13.30
N LEU A 118 -6.19 -3.51 -13.25
CA LEU A 118 -5.33 -3.76 -14.41
C LEU A 118 -5.79 -5.03 -15.14
N LEU A 119 -6.43 -4.85 -16.28
CA LEU A 119 -6.83 -5.94 -17.17
C LEU A 119 -5.71 -6.19 -18.20
N PRO A 120 -5.07 -7.38 -18.22
CA PRO A 120 -4.25 -7.76 -19.37
C PRO A 120 -5.16 -7.85 -20.60
N LEU A 121 -4.87 -7.07 -21.64
CA LEU A 121 -5.63 -7.04 -22.90
C LEU A 121 -5.17 -8.12 -23.90
N HIS A 122 -4.15 -8.90 -23.54
CA HIS A 122 -3.62 -10.00 -24.33
C HIS A 122 -3.70 -11.30 -23.52
N GLY A 123 -4.22 -12.36 -24.15
CA GLY A 123 -4.43 -13.66 -23.53
C GLY A 123 -5.90 -14.05 -23.36
N PRO A 124 -6.20 -15.15 -22.65
CA PRO A 124 -7.56 -15.64 -22.44
C PRO A 124 -8.40 -14.65 -21.64
N ALA A 125 -9.66 -14.45 -22.04
CA ALA A 125 -10.58 -13.54 -21.37
C ALA A 125 -10.84 -13.94 -19.91
N GLU A 126 -10.75 -15.23 -19.60
CA GLU A 126 -10.91 -15.82 -18.27
C GLU A 126 -9.85 -15.30 -17.29
N GLU A 127 -8.60 -15.11 -17.75
CA GLU A 127 -7.53 -14.59 -16.89
C GLU A 127 -7.74 -13.12 -16.55
N ALA A 128 -8.21 -12.34 -17.53
CA ALA A 128 -8.58 -10.95 -17.34
C ALA A 128 -9.77 -10.82 -16.38
N ALA A 129 -10.80 -11.65 -16.55
CA ALA A 129 -11.95 -11.72 -15.66
C ALA A 129 -11.55 -12.10 -14.22
N ALA A 130 -10.70 -13.12 -14.04
CA ALA A 130 -10.24 -13.53 -12.72
C ALA A 130 -9.45 -12.42 -11.98
N ARG A 131 -8.71 -11.59 -12.72
CA ARG A 131 -8.03 -10.41 -12.17
C ARG A 131 -9.03 -9.34 -11.74
N LEU A 132 -9.99 -9.05 -12.60
CA LEU A 132 -11.05 -8.07 -12.34
C LEU A 132 -11.85 -8.41 -11.08
N PHE A 133 -12.33 -9.65 -10.97
CA PHE A 133 -13.09 -10.14 -9.82
C PHE A 133 -12.33 -10.08 -8.49
N ARG A 134 -10.99 -10.18 -8.53
CA ARG A 134 -10.15 -10.15 -7.33
C ARG A 134 -9.95 -8.72 -6.78
N ASP A 135 -9.85 -7.77 -7.69
CA ASP A 135 -9.30 -6.43 -7.42
C ASP A 135 -10.38 -5.33 -7.42
N ALA A 136 -11.48 -5.50 -8.16
CA ALA A 136 -12.62 -4.60 -8.15
C ALA A 136 -13.66 -4.95 -7.07
N ASP A 137 -14.47 -3.98 -6.67
CA ASP A 137 -15.60 -4.19 -5.77
C ASP A 137 -16.82 -4.75 -6.51
N ALA A 138 -17.77 -5.32 -5.75
CA ALA A 138 -18.91 -6.05 -6.30
C ALA A 138 -19.90 -5.16 -7.06
N GLU A 139 -20.03 -3.88 -6.67
CA GLU A 139 -20.93 -2.94 -7.33
C GLU A 139 -20.41 -2.59 -8.71
N PHE A 140 -19.11 -2.26 -8.81
CA PHE A 140 -18.47 -2.02 -10.09
C PHE A 140 -18.56 -3.22 -11.05
N ILE A 141 -18.33 -4.45 -10.55
CA ILE A 141 -18.44 -5.66 -11.38
C ILE A 141 -19.85 -5.79 -11.97
N ARG A 142 -20.88 -5.52 -11.17
CA ARG A 142 -22.28 -5.60 -11.60
C ARG A 142 -22.61 -4.56 -12.68
N GLU A 143 -22.16 -3.32 -12.49
CA GLU A 143 -22.38 -2.25 -13.47
C GLU A 143 -21.65 -2.52 -14.78
N LEU A 144 -20.39 -2.96 -14.71
CA LEU A 144 -19.60 -3.31 -15.88
C LEU A 144 -20.22 -4.49 -16.64
N ALA A 145 -20.68 -5.53 -15.94
CA ALA A 145 -21.37 -6.65 -16.57
C ALA A 145 -22.64 -6.19 -17.32
N HIS A 146 -23.42 -5.28 -16.73
CA HIS A 146 -24.58 -4.69 -17.38
C HIS A 146 -24.20 -3.86 -18.63
N LEU A 147 -23.15 -3.04 -18.54
CA LEU A 147 -22.69 -2.24 -19.68
C LEU A 147 -22.16 -3.09 -20.84
N LEU A 148 -21.47 -4.20 -20.54
CA LEU A 148 -20.97 -5.13 -21.55
C LEU A 148 -22.09 -5.84 -22.33
N THR A 149 -23.31 -5.91 -21.79
CA THR A 149 -24.50 -6.36 -22.54
C THR A 149 -25.09 -5.31 -23.48
N GLN A 150 -24.56 -4.07 -23.45
CA GLN A 150 -25.03 -2.89 -24.21
C GLN A 150 -23.90 -2.34 -25.09
N PRO A 151 -23.41 -3.10 -26.09
CA PRO A 151 -22.26 -2.72 -26.91
C PRO A 151 -22.42 -1.40 -27.68
N GLU A 152 -23.66 -0.99 -27.95
CA GLU A 152 -24.03 0.27 -28.60
C GLU A 152 -23.71 1.52 -27.78
N ARG A 153 -23.50 1.38 -26.46
CA ARG A 153 -23.13 2.51 -25.58
C ARG A 153 -21.63 2.86 -25.64
N PHE A 154 -20.81 1.99 -26.24
CA PHE A 154 -19.39 2.27 -26.41
C PHE A 154 -19.19 3.16 -27.64
N PRO A 155 -18.35 4.21 -27.55
CA PRO A 155 -18.04 5.06 -28.70
C PRO A 155 -17.44 4.19 -29.81
N GLN A 156 -18.16 4.10 -30.93
CA GLN A 156 -17.66 3.42 -32.12
C GLN A 156 -16.63 4.34 -32.80
N PRO A 157 -15.47 3.83 -33.23
CA PRO A 157 -14.52 4.64 -33.98
C PRO A 157 -15.18 5.13 -35.27
N GLU A 158 -15.28 6.45 -35.45
CA GLU A 158 -15.71 7.02 -36.72
C GLU A 158 -14.66 6.67 -37.79
N PRO A 159 -15.06 6.05 -38.91
CA PRO A 159 -14.12 5.76 -39.98
C PRO A 159 -13.58 7.08 -40.54
N PRO A 160 -12.28 7.15 -40.88
CA PRO A 160 -11.72 8.35 -41.49
C PRO A 160 -12.47 8.66 -42.79
N PRO A 161 -12.66 9.94 -43.13
CA PRO A 161 -13.34 10.32 -44.36
C PRO A 161 -12.60 9.73 -45.58
N PRO A 162 -13.32 9.40 -46.66
CA PRO A 162 -12.69 8.88 -47.87
C PRO A 162 -11.64 9.86 -48.37
N ALA A 163 -10.50 9.32 -48.80
CA ALA A 163 -9.44 10.13 -49.39
C ALA A 163 -10.01 10.94 -50.56
N ARG A 164 -9.80 12.25 -50.51
CA ARG A 164 -10.01 13.15 -51.66
C ARG A 164 -8.70 13.27 -52.42
#